data_AF-A0A225UHN9-F1
#
_entry.id   AF-A0A225UHN9-F1
#
_cell.length_a   1.000
_cell.length_b   1.000
_cell.length_c   1.000
_cell.angle_alpha   90.00
_cell.angle_beta   90.00
_cell.angle_gamma   90.00
#
_symmetry.space_group_name_H-M   'P 1'
#
loop_
_entity.id
_entity.type
_entity.pdbx_description
1 polymer ?
#
loop_
_entity_poly.entity_id
_entity_poly.type
_entity_poly.pdbx_seq_one_letter_code
_entity_poly.pdbx_strand_id
1 'polypeptide(L)'
;MANRFEAGKRRVQRASAAWHRENDAIGEALGKVPWKTLAEIMGTSTCQYILVYRFKLHALPLWIKECGAKACPNADCATLPNIDLAHVFWDCPMAQQTWTWVRSLFALLHDQHVDYGLEEIFSFQMKYPPSKCLQIRSDWMNDYPDSNNELTTDTISAISNKYWSYAVALALTTIWRSRVDQIFNSNQTTPTTKER
;
A
#
# COMPACT_ATOMS: atom_id res chain seq x y z
N MET A 1 -21.02 -15.25 24.02
CA MET A 1 -20.38 -14.15 23.26
C MET A 1 -18.84 -14.16 23.32
N ALA A 2 -18.20 -14.41 24.47
CA ALA A 2 -16.74 -14.45 24.62
C ALA A 2 -15.99 -15.35 23.62
N ASN A 3 -16.56 -16.52 23.27
CA ASN A 3 -15.94 -17.47 22.34
C ASN A 3 -15.83 -16.94 20.89
N ARG A 4 -16.78 -16.12 20.44
CA ARG A 4 -16.73 -15.52 19.08
C ARG A 4 -15.67 -14.43 18.98
N PHE A 5 -15.51 -13.63 20.02
CA PHE A 5 -14.50 -12.58 20.08
C PHE A 5 -13.07 -13.15 20.07
N GLU A 6 -12.82 -14.17 20.89
CA GLU A 6 -11.51 -14.86 20.93
C GLU A 6 -11.23 -15.67 19.65
N ALA A 7 -12.25 -16.24 19.02
CA ALA A 7 -12.10 -16.83 17.68
C ALA A 7 -11.72 -15.76 16.63
N GLY A 8 -12.33 -14.58 16.70
CA GLY A 8 -12.03 -13.42 15.84
C GLY A 8 -10.58 -12.95 15.99
N LYS A 9 -10.13 -12.74 17.23
CA LYS A 9 -8.73 -12.38 17.53
C LYS A 9 -7.73 -13.39 16.95
N ARG A 10 -7.96 -14.68 17.19
CA ARG A 10 -7.09 -15.75 16.66
C ARG A 10 -7.08 -15.81 15.14
N ARG A 11 -8.18 -15.44 14.49
CA ARG A 11 -8.23 -15.34 13.02
C ARG A 11 -7.38 -14.17 12.54
N VAL A 12 -7.52 -12.99 13.15
CA VAL A 12 -6.73 -11.80 12.81
C VAL A 12 -5.23 -12.06 13.03
N GLN A 13 -4.86 -12.68 14.15
CA GLN A 13 -3.46 -13.03 14.44
C GLN A 13 -2.88 -13.99 13.40
N ARG A 14 -3.59 -15.09 13.08
CA ARG A 14 -3.14 -16.04 12.06
C ARG A 14 -3.03 -15.42 10.67
N ALA A 15 -3.97 -14.55 10.32
CA ALA A 15 -3.98 -13.90 9.02
C ALA A 15 -2.85 -12.87 8.92
N SER A 16 -2.58 -12.10 9.98
CA SER A 16 -1.45 -11.18 10.03
C SER A 16 -0.09 -11.92 10.00
N ALA A 17 0.01 -13.08 10.66
CA ALA A 17 1.20 -13.93 10.62
C ALA A 17 1.46 -14.58 9.24
N ALA A 18 0.47 -14.57 8.33
CA ALA A 18 0.68 -15.06 6.98
C ALA A 18 1.66 -14.17 6.20
N TRP A 19 1.68 -12.86 6.47
CA TRP A 19 2.66 -11.95 5.87
C TRP A 19 4.08 -12.34 6.23
N HIS A 20 4.39 -12.62 7.49
CA HIS A 20 5.74 -13.05 7.89
C HIS A 20 6.24 -14.33 7.22
N ARG A 21 5.31 -15.24 6.85
CA ARG A 21 5.67 -16.46 6.13
C ARG A 21 5.94 -16.23 4.64
N GLU A 22 5.35 -15.18 4.08
CA GLU A 22 5.41 -14.86 2.66
C GLU A 22 6.54 -13.86 2.37
N ASN A 23 6.58 -12.77 3.14
CA ASN A 23 7.63 -11.77 3.10
C ASN A 23 7.77 -11.13 4.49
N ASP A 24 8.87 -11.45 5.17
CA ASP A 24 9.10 -11.05 6.57
C ASP A 24 9.15 -9.53 6.72
N ALA A 25 9.82 -8.83 5.81
CA ALA A 25 9.91 -7.37 5.84
C ALA A 25 8.53 -6.70 5.69
N ILE A 26 7.64 -7.23 4.84
CA ILE A 26 6.27 -6.72 4.71
C ILE A 26 5.49 -7.00 5.99
N GLY A 27 5.65 -8.20 6.56
CA GLY A 27 5.06 -8.60 7.83
C GLY A 27 5.45 -7.66 8.98
N GLU A 28 6.75 -7.38 9.13
CA GLU A 28 7.27 -6.46 10.14
C GLU A 28 6.72 -5.04 9.95
N ALA A 29 6.75 -4.52 8.72
CA ALA A 29 6.24 -3.19 8.41
C ALA A 29 4.74 -3.07 8.71
N LEU A 30 3.92 -4.03 8.28
CA LEU A 30 2.48 -4.05 8.55
C LEU A 30 2.15 -4.29 10.03
N GLY A 31 3.01 -5.02 10.74
CA GLY A 31 2.91 -5.25 12.19
C GLY A 31 3.03 -3.96 12.99
N LYS A 32 3.81 -2.98 12.51
CA LYS A 32 3.95 -1.64 13.13
C LYS A 32 2.71 -0.77 12.96
N VAL A 33 1.86 -1.05 11.98
CA VAL A 33 0.67 -0.24 11.70
C VAL A 33 -0.44 -0.56 12.70
N PRO A 34 -0.99 0.40 13.46
CA PRO A 34 -2.21 0.15 14.24
C PRO A 34 -3.43 0.00 13.34
N TRP A 35 -4.41 -0.84 13.73
CA TRP A 35 -5.69 -0.93 13.01
C TRP A 35 -6.44 0.40 12.95
N LYS A 36 -6.35 1.17 14.05
CA LYS A 36 -6.92 2.52 14.15
C LYS A 36 -6.33 3.46 13.10
N THR A 37 -5.03 3.41 12.87
CA THR A 37 -4.35 4.23 11.85
C THR A 37 -4.91 3.99 10.46
N LEU A 38 -5.22 2.73 10.10
CA LEU A 38 -5.84 2.43 8.79
C LEU A 38 -7.24 3.04 8.64
N ALA A 39 -8.01 3.11 9.72
CA ALA A 39 -9.35 3.71 9.72
C ALA A 39 -9.31 5.25 9.69
N GLU A 40 -8.18 5.84 10.08
CA GLU A 40 -7.98 7.29 10.17
C GLU A 40 -7.24 7.87 8.95
N ILE A 41 -6.93 7.06 7.93
CA ILE A 41 -6.32 7.56 6.69
C ILE A 41 -7.31 8.49 6.00
N MET A 42 -7.02 9.79 6.08
CA MET A 42 -7.85 10.86 5.53
C MET A 42 -8.03 10.69 4.01
N GLY A 43 -9.24 10.99 3.52
CA GLY A 43 -9.54 10.96 2.08
C GLY A 43 -9.77 9.57 1.49
N THR A 44 -9.64 8.50 2.28
CA THR A 44 -9.95 7.14 1.82
C THR A 44 -11.46 6.92 1.74
N SER A 45 -11.90 6.37 0.61
CA SER A 45 -13.26 5.84 0.44
C SER A 45 -13.43 4.53 1.21
N THR A 46 -14.68 4.15 1.52
CA THR A 46 -15.01 2.86 2.15
C THR A 46 -14.40 1.67 1.41
N CYS A 47 -14.39 1.70 0.08
CA CYS A 47 -13.81 0.64 -0.73
C CYS A 47 -12.28 0.55 -0.57
N GLN A 48 -11.59 1.69 -0.54
CA GLN A 48 -10.14 1.74 -0.30
C GLN A 48 -9.81 1.23 1.10
N TYR A 49 -10.54 1.68 2.13
CA TYR A 49 -10.36 1.20 3.49
C TYR A 49 -10.53 -0.33 3.59
N ILE A 50 -11.62 -0.89 3.04
CA ILE A 50 -11.86 -2.35 3.06
C ILE A 50 -10.73 -3.11 2.37
N LEU A 51 -10.21 -2.58 1.27
CA LEU A 51 -9.10 -3.18 0.53
C LEU A 51 -7.83 -3.19 1.37
N VAL A 52 -7.43 -2.05 1.94
CA VAL A 52 -6.23 -1.96 2.79
C VAL A 52 -6.38 -2.84 4.04
N TYR A 53 -7.58 -2.88 4.62
CA TYR A 53 -7.88 -3.76 5.74
C TYR A 53 -7.72 -5.24 5.38
N ARG A 54 -8.25 -5.68 4.23
CA ARG A 54 -8.09 -7.05 3.73
C ARG A 54 -6.66 -7.37 3.34
N PHE A 55 -5.95 -6.41 2.76
CA PHE A 55 -4.53 -6.51 2.43
C PHE A 55 -3.73 -6.80 3.70
N LYS A 56 -3.89 -5.99 4.75
CA LYS A 56 -3.20 -6.21 6.03
C LYS A 56 -3.56 -7.55 6.68
N LEU A 57 -4.80 -8.01 6.51
CA LEU A 57 -5.21 -9.34 6.95
C LEU A 57 -4.76 -10.48 6.03
N HIS A 58 -3.98 -10.25 4.97
CA HIS A 58 -3.60 -11.28 4.00
C HIS A 58 -4.83 -12.01 3.42
N ALA A 59 -5.94 -11.29 3.25
CA ALA A 59 -7.26 -11.85 2.96
C ALA A 59 -7.75 -11.56 1.53
N LEU A 60 -6.84 -11.17 0.63
CA LEU A 60 -7.15 -10.88 -0.77
C LEU A 60 -7.02 -12.15 -1.63
N PRO A 61 -8.03 -12.48 -2.44
CA PRO A 61 -8.05 -13.73 -3.20
C PRO A 61 -7.16 -13.66 -4.46
N LEU A 62 -6.19 -14.56 -4.56
CA LEU A 62 -5.29 -14.64 -5.72
C LEU A 62 -5.69 -15.65 -6.79
N TRP A 63 -6.72 -16.44 -6.54
CA TRP A 63 -7.17 -17.44 -7.48
C TRP A 63 -7.70 -16.79 -8.77
N ILE A 64 -7.21 -17.25 -9.92
CA ILE A 64 -7.72 -16.90 -11.24
C ILE A 64 -8.33 -18.17 -11.83
N LYS A 65 -9.61 -18.11 -12.21
CA LYS A 65 -10.37 -19.31 -12.60
C LYS A 65 -9.79 -19.96 -13.85
N GLU A 66 -9.37 -19.14 -14.79
CA GLU A 66 -8.82 -19.50 -16.10
C GLU A 66 -7.49 -20.26 -15.96
N CYS A 67 -6.70 -19.90 -14.95
CA CYS A 67 -5.43 -20.58 -14.63
C CYS A 67 -5.63 -21.82 -13.74
N GLY A 68 -6.81 -21.99 -13.13
CA GLY A 68 -7.05 -23.05 -12.14
C GLY A 68 -6.09 -23.02 -10.96
N ALA A 69 -5.52 -21.84 -10.65
CA ALA A 69 -4.46 -21.66 -9.68
C ALA A 69 -4.40 -20.20 -9.17
N LYS A 70 -3.55 -19.95 -8.17
CA LYS A 70 -3.12 -18.59 -7.85
C LYS A 70 -2.24 -18.07 -8.98
N ALA A 71 -2.59 -16.91 -9.53
CA ALA A 71 -1.86 -16.33 -10.65
C ALA A 71 -1.89 -14.78 -10.63
N CYS A 72 -0.94 -14.22 -11.36
CA CYS A 72 -0.85 -12.80 -11.67
C CYS A 72 -1.29 -12.62 -13.13
N PRO A 73 -2.26 -11.74 -13.42
CA PRO A 73 -2.76 -11.56 -14.79
C PRO A 73 -1.81 -10.74 -15.68
N ASN A 74 -0.76 -10.15 -15.10
CA ASN A 74 0.24 -9.43 -15.87
C ASN A 74 1.01 -10.42 -16.76
N ALA A 75 1.11 -10.12 -18.06
CA ALA A 75 1.78 -10.96 -19.05
C ALA A 75 3.25 -11.27 -18.69
N ASP A 76 3.96 -10.28 -18.12
CA ASP A 76 5.35 -10.44 -17.68
C ASP A 76 5.51 -11.45 -16.52
N CYS A 77 4.41 -11.82 -15.87
CA CYS A 77 4.38 -12.76 -14.75
C CYS A 77 3.84 -14.15 -15.12
N ALA A 78 3.49 -14.39 -16.40
CA ALA A 78 2.75 -15.59 -16.81
C ALA A 78 3.49 -16.90 -16.53
N THR A 79 4.83 -16.88 -16.53
CA THR A 79 5.67 -18.07 -16.31
C THR A 79 6.07 -18.27 -14.85
N LEU A 80 5.73 -17.34 -13.96
CA LEU A 80 6.17 -17.39 -12.57
C LEU A 80 5.38 -18.45 -11.79
N PRO A 81 6.05 -19.46 -11.21
CA PRO A 81 5.40 -20.41 -10.34
C PRO A 81 5.11 -19.74 -8.98
N ASN A 82 3.97 -20.10 -8.37
CA ASN A 82 3.59 -19.71 -7.01
C ASN A 82 3.42 -18.20 -6.78
N ILE A 83 2.39 -17.62 -7.41
CA ILE A 83 2.03 -16.22 -7.16
C ILE A 83 1.40 -16.04 -5.78
N ASP A 84 1.93 -15.09 -5.04
CA ASP A 84 1.48 -14.69 -3.70
C ASP A 84 1.15 -13.17 -3.63
N LEU A 85 0.77 -12.67 -2.45
CA LEU A 85 0.35 -11.28 -2.31
C LEU A 85 1.55 -10.33 -2.32
N ALA A 86 2.70 -10.74 -1.78
CA ALA A 86 3.95 -10.03 -1.86
C ALA A 86 4.33 -9.80 -3.33
N HIS A 87 4.25 -10.82 -4.17
CA HIS A 87 4.45 -10.66 -5.60
C HIS A 87 3.46 -9.65 -6.20
N VAL A 88 2.16 -9.83 -5.98
CA VAL A 88 1.14 -8.96 -6.59
C VAL A 88 1.29 -7.49 -6.20
N PHE A 89 1.65 -7.23 -4.94
CA PHE A 89 1.71 -5.87 -4.39
C PHE A 89 3.11 -5.27 -4.35
N TRP A 90 4.16 -6.05 -4.53
CA TRP A 90 5.54 -5.59 -4.50
C TRP A 90 6.29 -6.02 -5.75
N ASP A 91 6.56 -7.31 -5.97
CA ASP A 91 7.53 -7.73 -7.00
C ASP A 91 7.01 -7.61 -8.45
N CYS A 92 5.70 -7.63 -8.64
CA CYS A 92 5.08 -7.56 -9.97
C CYS A 92 5.52 -6.28 -10.70
N PRO A 93 5.92 -6.34 -11.99
CA PRO A 93 6.36 -5.17 -12.75
C PRO A 93 5.34 -4.01 -12.75
N MET A 94 4.05 -4.33 -12.82
CA MET A 94 2.97 -3.34 -12.74
C MET A 94 2.89 -2.69 -11.35
N ALA A 95 3.12 -3.46 -10.27
CA ALA A 95 3.20 -2.91 -8.92
C ALA A 95 4.43 -2.00 -8.77
N GLN A 96 5.59 -2.44 -9.26
CA GLN A 96 6.81 -1.63 -9.27
C GLN A 96 6.66 -0.32 -10.05
N GLN A 97 5.94 -0.32 -11.18
CA GLN A 97 5.62 0.92 -11.90
C GLN A 97 4.79 1.88 -11.04
N THR A 98 3.76 1.35 -10.37
CA THR A 98 2.92 2.15 -9.47
C THR A 98 3.73 2.73 -8.31
N TRP A 99 4.58 1.91 -7.67
CA TRP A 99 5.44 2.38 -6.59
C TRP A 99 6.48 3.38 -7.07
N THR A 100 7.05 3.18 -8.25
CA THR A 100 8.01 4.14 -8.83
C THR A 100 7.36 5.50 -9.04
N TRP A 101 6.10 5.54 -9.50
CA TRP A 101 5.35 6.78 -9.62
C TRP A 101 5.13 7.48 -8.27
N VAL A 102 4.65 6.74 -7.25
CA VAL A 102 4.46 7.29 -5.89
C VAL A 102 5.78 7.81 -5.31
N ARG A 103 6.85 7.02 -5.40
CA ARG A 103 8.17 7.40 -4.91
C ARG A 103 8.70 8.65 -5.60
N SER A 104 8.53 8.72 -6.92
CA SER A 104 8.93 9.90 -7.70
C SER A 104 8.19 11.16 -7.27
N LEU A 105 6.87 11.06 -7.02
CA LEU A 105 6.07 12.20 -6.56
C LEU A 105 6.58 12.75 -5.22
N PHE A 106 6.89 11.87 -4.26
CA PHE A 106 7.37 12.29 -2.95
C PHE A 106 8.85 12.67 -2.93
N ALA A 107 9.68 12.07 -3.80
CA ALA A 107 11.08 12.46 -3.96
C ALA A 107 11.23 13.94 -4.37
N LEU A 108 10.26 14.50 -5.12
CA LEU A 108 10.24 15.93 -5.46
C LEU A 108 10.18 16.85 -4.23
N LEU A 109 9.73 16.35 -3.08
CA LEU A 109 9.63 17.12 -1.83
C LEU A 109 10.93 17.09 -1.01
N HIS A 110 11.97 16.42 -1.52
CA HIS A 110 13.30 16.35 -0.91
C HIS A 110 14.36 16.97 -1.84
N ASP A 111 15.42 17.48 -1.22
CA ASP A 111 16.59 18.00 -1.94
C ASP A 111 17.61 16.91 -2.24
N GLN A 112 17.60 15.84 -1.44
CA GLN A 112 18.41 14.66 -1.62
C GLN A 112 17.53 13.49 -2.07
N HIS A 113 18.15 12.52 -2.73
CA HIS A 113 17.47 11.29 -3.09
C HIS A 113 17.06 10.54 -1.81
N VAL A 114 15.75 10.41 -1.61
CA VAL A 114 15.16 9.57 -0.55
C VAL A 114 14.60 8.33 -1.21
N ASP A 115 15.15 7.18 -0.86
CA ASP A 115 14.59 5.90 -1.25
C ASP A 115 13.54 5.48 -0.22
N TYR A 116 12.29 5.47 -0.66
CA TYR A 116 11.20 4.90 0.11
C TYR A 116 11.13 3.42 -0.19
N GLY A 117 11.61 2.63 0.76
CA GLY A 117 11.65 1.19 0.65
C GLY A 117 10.32 0.55 1.01
N LEU A 118 10.40 -0.77 1.08
CA LEU A 118 9.32 -1.64 1.53
C LEU A 118 8.83 -1.24 2.93
N GLU A 119 9.76 -0.89 3.84
CA GLU A 119 9.41 -0.48 5.21
C GLU A 119 8.50 0.75 5.22
N GLU A 120 8.87 1.85 4.57
CA GLU A 120 8.09 3.09 4.57
C GLU A 120 6.74 2.93 3.87
N ILE A 121 6.70 2.12 2.80
CA ILE A 121 5.48 1.84 2.05
C ILE A 121 4.52 1.03 2.92
N PHE A 122 4.93 -0.13 3.41
CA PHE A 122 4.00 -1.05 4.09
C PHE A 122 3.75 -0.70 5.57
N SER A 123 4.56 0.19 6.16
CA SER A 123 4.25 0.82 7.45
C SER A 123 3.32 2.04 7.32
N PHE A 124 3.03 2.51 6.10
CA PHE A 124 2.27 3.74 5.84
C PHE A 124 2.89 4.97 6.53
N GLN A 125 4.19 4.96 6.79
CA GLN A 125 4.89 6.00 7.51
C GLN A 125 6.15 6.42 6.75
N MET A 126 6.33 7.74 6.61
CA MET A 126 7.57 8.30 6.14
C MET A 126 8.60 8.24 7.25
N LYS A 127 9.82 7.85 6.88
CA LYS A 127 10.96 7.88 7.80
C LYS A 127 11.35 9.29 8.19
N TYR A 128 11.27 10.24 7.25
CA TYR A 128 11.64 11.63 7.45
C TYR A 128 10.57 12.56 6.85
N PRO A 129 10.30 13.71 7.49
CA PRO A 129 9.51 14.76 6.87
C PRO A 129 10.21 15.31 5.61
N PRO A 130 9.46 15.85 4.64
CA PRO A 130 10.03 16.47 3.44
C PRO A 130 10.98 17.62 3.74
N SER A 131 12.22 17.55 3.25
CA SER A 131 13.26 18.55 3.54
C SER A 131 12.87 19.93 3.01
N LYS A 132 12.23 20.00 1.84
CA LYS A 132 11.78 21.27 1.26
C LYS A 132 10.74 21.96 2.12
N CYS A 133 9.82 21.20 2.73
CA CYS A 133 8.83 21.77 3.64
C CYS A 133 9.50 22.33 4.90
N LEU A 134 10.52 21.65 5.42
CA LEU A 134 11.31 22.14 6.54
C LEU A 134 12.12 23.38 6.19
N GLN A 135 12.69 23.43 4.98
CA GLN A 135 13.43 24.58 4.48
C GLN A 135 12.52 25.80 4.33
N ILE A 136 11.38 25.66 3.64
CA ILE A 136 10.39 26.74 3.47
C ILE A 136 9.98 27.32 4.84
N ARG A 137 9.76 26.45 5.83
CA ARG A 137 9.47 26.89 7.19
C ARG A 137 10.65 27.65 7.80
N SER A 138 11.86 27.12 7.68
CA SER A 138 13.06 27.76 8.22
C SER A 138 13.26 29.16 7.64
N ASP A 139 13.10 29.30 6.32
CA ASP A 139 13.22 30.58 5.61
C ASP A 139 12.17 31.57 6.12
N TRP A 140 10.91 31.13 6.25
CA TRP A 140 9.84 31.96 6.79
C TRP A 140 10.06 32.37 8.26
N MET A 141 10.62 31.49 9.09
CA MET A 141 10.96 31.83 10.48
C MET A 141 12.11 32.85 10.57
N ASN A 142 13.05 32.81 9.63
CA ASN A 142 14.11 33.82 9.53
C ASN A 142 13.56 35.18 9.11
N ASP A 143 12.61 35.21 8.18
CA ASP A 143 11.97 36.44 7.71
C ASP A 143 11.02 37.04 8.76
N TYR A 144 10.44 36.21 9.63
CA TYR A 144 9.43 36.62 10.63
C TYR A 144 9.68 36.00 12.03
N PRO A 145 10.72 36.42 12.77
CA PRO A 145 11.15 35.78 14.01
C PRO A 145 10.16 35.89 15.18
N ASP A 146 9.35 36.96 15.23
CA ASP A 146 8.36 37.20 16.29
C ASP A 146 6.98 36.57 16.00
N SER A 147 6.87 35.81 14.92
CA SER A 147 5.61 35.18 14.54
C SER A 147 5.33 33.95 15.41
N ASN A 148 4.11 33.89 15.95
CA ASN A 148 3.67 32.75 16.76
C ASN A 148 3.27 31.59 15.84
N ASN A 149 4.26 30.85 15.33
CA ASN A 149 4.06 29.86 14.28
C ASN A 149 3.68 28.47 14.82
N GLU A 150 2.46 28.03 14.54
CA GLU A 150 1.96 26.69 14.87
C GLU A 150 2.53 25.58 13.96
N LEU A 151 3.19 25.96 12.85
CA LEU A 151 3.79 25.03 11.88
C LEU A 151 5.14 24.50 12.38
N THR A 152 5.11 23.69 13.43
CA THR A 152 6.30 23.01 13.98
C THR A 152 6.81 21.90 13.07
N THR A 153 8.01 21.36 13.36
CA THR A 153 8.57 20.20 12.65
C THR A 153 7.62 19.01 12.78
N ASP A 154 7.05 18.83 13.98
CA ASP A 154 6.10 17.76 14.29
C ASP A 154 4.79 17.94 13.51
N THR A 155 4.32 19.18 13.38
CA THR A 155 3.13 19.51 12.56
C THR A 155 3.37 19.14 11.09
N ILE A 156 4.52 19.54 10.52
CA ILE A 156 4.90 19.19 9.14
C ILE A 156 4.99 17.68 9.00
N SER A 157 5.70 17.00 9.90
CA SER A 157 5.85 15.54 9.86
C SER A 157 4.50 14.82 9.95
N ALA A 158 3.59 15.27 10.82
CA ALA A 158 2.27 14.67 10.97
C ALA A 158 1.40 14.86 9.72
N ILE A 159 1.43 16.05 9.11
CA ILE A 159 0.70 16.34 7.88
C ILE A 159 1.27 15.54 6.70
N SER A 160 2.59 15.52 6.53
CA SER A 160 3.25 14.75 5.47
C SER A 160 2.95 13.25 5.58
N ASN A 161 2.96 12.70 6.80
CA ASN A 161 2.58 11.30 7.03
C ASN A 161 1.11 11.00 6.66
N LYS A 162 0.18 11.95 6.84
CA LYS A 162 -1.21 11.78 6.39
C LYS A 162 -1.30 11.69 4.87
N TYR A 163 -0.59 12.55 4.14
CA TYR A 163 -0.55 12.48 2.67
C TYR A 163 0.15 11.22 2.15
N TRP A 164 1.25 10.81 2.80
CA TRP A 164 1.96 9.58 2.48
C TRP A 164 1.07 8.35 2.65
N SER A 165 0.46 8.19 3.83
CA SER A 165 -0.43 7.06 4.11
C SER A 165 -1.62 7.00 3.13
N TYR A 166 -2.16 8.15 2.74
CA TYR A 166 -3.17 8.23 1.68
C TYR A 166 -2.64 7.78 0.32
N ALA A 167 -1.46 8.26 -0.09
CA ALA A 167 -0.85 7.88 -1.36
C ALA A 167 -0.54 6.36 -1.42
N VAL A 168 -0.05 5.78 -0.33
CA VAL A 168 0.15 4.33 -0.20
C VAL A 168 -1.18 3.58 -0.34
N ALA A 169 -2.23 4.00 0.38
CA ALA A 169 -3.55 3.37 0.30
C ALA A 169 -4.15 3.44 -1.12
N LEU A 170 -3.95 4.57 -1.79
CA LEU A 170 -4.35 4.76 -3.18
C LEU A 170 -3.57 3.83 -4.11
N ALA A 171 -2.26 3.72 -3.96
CA ALA A 171 -1.41 2.86 -4.76
C ALA A 171 -1.77 1.38 -4.63
N LEU A 172 -1.96 0.88 -3.40
CA LEU A 172 -2.47 -0.48 -3.17
C LEU A 172 -3.80 -0.72 -3.88
N THR A 173 -4.71 0.26 -3.82
CA THR A 173 -5.99 0.18 -4.49
C THR A 173 -5.84 0.13 -6.01
N THR A 174 -4.95 0.96 -6.57
CA THR A 174 -4.66 0.99 -8.01
C THR A 174 -4.07 -0.33 -8.50
N ILE A 175 -3.10 -0.89 -7.77
CA ILE A 175 -2.48 -2.19 -8.08
C ILE A 175 -3.56 -3.28 -8.12
N TRP A 176 -4.40 -3.33 -7.10
CA TRP A 176 -5.45 -4.34 -7.01
C TRP A 176 -6.52 -4.17 -8.09
N ARG A 177 -6.95 -2.93 -8.37
CA ARG A 177 -7.92 -2.65 -9.44
C ARG A 177 -7.38 -3.05 -10.80
N SER A 178 -6.15 -2.67 -11.11
CA SER A 178 -5.53 -3.05 -12.38
C SER A 178 -5.45 -4.57 -12.54
N ARG A 179 -5.12 -5.31 -11.46
CA ARG A 179 -5.19 -6.77 -11.45
C ARG A 179 -6.59 -7.28 -11.80
N VAL A 180 -7.62 -6.75 -11.13
CA VAL A 180 -9.02 -7.16 -11.33
C VAL A 180 -9.48 -6.85 -12.76
N ASP A 181 -9.15 -5.67 -13.28
CA ASP A 181 -9.51 -5.25 -14.63
C ASP A 181 -8.86 -6.15 -15.69
N GLN A 182 -7.60 -6.53 -15.52
CA GLN A 182 -6.93 -7.47 -16.44
C GLN A 182 -7.60 -8.85 -16.45
N ILE A 183 -8.06 -9.35 -15.30
CA ILE A 183 -8.80 -10.62 -15.22
C ILE A 183 -10.13 -10.50 -15.98
N PHE A 184 -10.89 -9.42 -15.74
CA PHE A 184 -12.18 -9.23 -16.41
C PHE A 184 -12.05 -9.01 -17.92
N ASN A 185 -11.04 -8.24 -18.35
CA ASN A 185 -10.82 -7.98 -19.78
C ASN A 185 -10.32 -9.24 -20.51
N SER A 186 -9.46 -10.05 -19.88
CA SER A 186 -9.04 -11.34 -20.43
C SER A 186 -10.22 -12.29 -20.65
N ASN A 187 -11.23 -12.21 -19.79
CA ASN A 187 -12.44 -13.04 -19.88
C ASN A 187 -13.38 -12.63 -21.03
N GLN A 188 -13.30 -11.39 -21.52
CA GLN A 188 -14.11 -10.93 -22.66
C GLN A 188 -13.50 -11.33 -24.01
N THR A 189 -12.18 -11.57 -24.06
CA THR A 189 -11.44 -11.92 -25.29
C THR A 189 -11.45 -13.40 -25.67
N THR A 190 -12.13 -14.28 -24.94
CA THR A 190 -12.37 -15.67 -25.37
C THR A 190 -13.71 -15.78 -26.12
N PRO A 191 -13.74 -15.81 -27.46
CA PRO A 191 -14.94 -16.17 -28.19
C PRO A 191 -15.19 -17.66 -27.98
N THR A 192 -16.41 -18.03 -27.60
CA THR A 192 -16.88 -19.41 -27.68
C THR A 192 -16.93 -19.84 -29.14
N THR A 193 -15.84 -20.38 -29.67
CA THR A 193 -15.89 -21.23 -30.87
C THR A 193 -16.48 -22.57 -30.43
N LYS A 194 -17.81 -22.63 -30.38
CA LYS A 194 -18.53 -23.90 -30.50
C LYS A 194 -18.68 -24.17 -31.99
N GLU A 195 -17.69 -24.84 -32.58
CA GLU A 195 -17.92 -25.57 -33.82
C GLU A 195 -18.80 -26.79 -33.49
N ARG A 196 -19.95 -26.86 -34.16
CA ARG A 196 -20.85 -28.00 -34.19
C ARG A 196 -21.26 -28.24 -35.63
#